data_AF-A0A964H9R5-F1
#
_entry.id   AF-A0A964H9R5-F1
#
_cell.length_a   1.000
_cell.length_b   1.000
_cell.length_c   1.000
_cell.angle_alpha   90.00
_cell.angle_beta   90.00
_cell.angle_gamma   90.00
#
_symmetry.space_group_name_H-M   'P 1'
#
loop_
_entity.id
_entity.type
_entity.pdbx_description
1 polymer ?
#
loop_
_entity_poly.entity_id
_entity_poly.type
_entity_poly.pdbx_seq_one_letter_code
_entity_poly.pdbx_strand_id
1 'polypeptide(L)'
;MSLCSLAVILGCGPRREFRETFLCRIDTGRLVPGSITVGADRRHLLWAEADGKRQRAVFDGQPGPWHDGILAGTLAVSAGGQRFAYGAGKGKKRFVVLDGVAQRSCDGIREGTPVFSPDGRRAAWGELRGGFWT
;
A
#
# COMPACT_ATOMS: atom_id res chain seq x y z
N MET A 1 -21.50 -11.62 8.86
CA MET A 1 -20.59 -10.47 8.99
C MET A 1 -19.47 -10.91 9.91
N SER A 2 -18.35 -11.39 9.35
CA SER A 2 -17.23 -11.88 10.15
C SER A 2 -16.34 -10.70 10.53
N LEU A 3 -16.29 -10.37 11.82
CA LEU A 3 -15.45 -9.32 12.38
C LEU A 3 -14.13 -9.97 12.83
N CYS A 4 -13.03 -9.67 12.14
CA CYS A 4 -11.70 -10.01 12.62
C CYS A 4 -10.97 -8.71 12.98
N SER A 5 -10.79 -8.46 14.28
CA SER A 5 -9.78 -7.53 14.76
C SER A 5 -8.41 -8.16 14.52
N LEU A 6 -7.60 -7.59 13.62
CA LEU A 6 -6.26 -8.09 13.35
C LEU A 6 -5.32 -7.63 14.47
N ALA A 7 -4.99 -8.51 15.42
CA ALA A 7 -3.93 -8.30 16.39
C ALA A 7 -2.61 -8.82 15.78
N VAL A 8 -1.62 -7.94 15.57
CA VAL A 8 -0.27 -8.36 15.18
C VAL A 8 0.46 -8.85 16.43
N ILE A 9 0.47 -10.16 16.65
CA ILE A 9 1.20 -10.80 17.76
C ILE A 9 2.62 -11.11 17.30
N LEU A 10 3.63 -10.54 17.94
CA LEU A 10 5.01 -11.01 17.81
C LEU A 10 5.65 -11.24 19.16
N GLY A 11 5.75 -12.51 19.59
CA GLY A 11 7.08 -13.10 19.75
C GLY A 11 7.31 -14.19 20.81
N CYS A 12 8.60 -14.48 21.06
CA CYS A 12 9.15 -15.48 21.99
C CYS A 12 9.66 -14.84 23.31
N GLY A 13 9.36 -15.44 24.47
CA GLY A 13 9.83 -15.04 25.83
C GLY A 13 8.77 -15.19 26.95
N PRO A 14 9.14 -15.57 28.20
CA PRO A 14 8.21 -16.13 29.21
C PRO A 14 7.30 -15.12 29.93
N ARG A 15 7.50 -13.81 29.77
CA ARG A 15 6.57 -12.76 30.23
C ARG A 15 6.54 -11.65 29.19
N ARG A 16 5.36 -11.39 28.62
CA ARG A 16 5.15 -10.34 27.61
C ARG A 16 4.03 -9.43 28.09
N GLU A 17 4.40 -8.22 28.48
CA GLU A 17 3.47 -7.11 28.50
C GLU A 17 3.18 -6.73 27.05
N PHE A 18 1.96 -6.97 26.60
CA PHE A 18 1.52 -6.56 25.28
C PHE A 18 0.75 -5.25 25.41
N ARG A 19 1.09 -4.30 24.55
CA ARG A 19 0.33 -3.06 24.39
C ARG A 19 -0.38 -3.11 23.05
N GLU A 20 -1.67 -3.38 23.09
CA GLU A 20 -2.53 -3.32 21.91
C GLU A 20 -2.92 -1.86 21.64
N THR A 21 -2.71 -1.42 20.40
CA THR A 21 -3.16 -0.10 19.95
C THR A 21 -4.00 -0.29 18.70
N PHE A 22 -5.24 0.17 18.76
CA PHE A 22 -6.13 0.13 17.62
C PHE A 22 -5.66 1.14 16.54
N LEU A 23 -5.37 0.65 15.33
CA LEU A 23 -4.93 1.49 14.21
C LEU A 23 -6.12 1.91 13.32
N CYS A 24 -6.86 0.94 12.78
CA CYS A 24 -8.09 1.20 12.02
C CYS A 24 -8.93 -0.09 11.88
N ARG A 25 -10.17 0.04 11.39
CA ARG A 25 -10.97 -1.11 10.93
C ARG A 25 -10.64 -1.41 9.47
N ILE A 26 -10.59 -2.69 9.13
CA ILE A 26 -10.44 -3.17 7.76
C ILE A 26 -11.63 -4.07 7.45
N ASP A 27 -12.33 -3.80 6.36
CA ASP A 27 -13.35 -4.71 5.85
C ASP A 27 -12.67 -5.85 5.08
N THR A 28 -12.51 -7.00 5.75
CA THR A 28 -11.86 -8.17 5.15
C THR A 28 -12.65 -8.76 3.97
N GLY A 29 -13.93 -8.40 3.81
CA GLY A 29 -14.72 -8.78 2.63
C GLY A 29 -14.34 -8.02 1.36
N ARG A 30 -13.65 -6.88 1.51
CA ARG A 30 -13.17 -6.04 0.40
C ARG A 30 -11.66 -6.07 0.23
N LEU A 31 -10.91 -6.49 1.25
CA LEU A 31 -9.46 -6.59 1.19
C LEU A 31 -9.01 -7.46 0.02
N VAL A 32 -8.17 -6.91 -0.85
CA VAL A 32 -7.51 -7.69 -1.90
C VAL A 32 -6.43 -8.55 -1.24
N PRO A 33 -6.46 -9.89 -1.40
CA PRO A 33 -5.47 -10.77 -0.77
C PRO A 33 -4.03 -10.40 -1.13
N GLY A 34 -3.12 -10.42 -0.14
CA GLY A 34 -1.70 -10.12 -0.34
C GLY A 34 -1.37 -8.64 -0.57
N SER A 35 -2.35 -7.73 -0.44
CA SER A 35 -2.18 -6.30 -0.69
C SER A 35 -2.25 -5.47 0.59
N ILE A 36 -1.62 -5.92 1.68
CA ILE A 36 -1.51 -5.14 2.91
C ILE A 36 -0.03 -4.93 3.23
N THR A 37 0.33 -3.71 3.61
CA THR A 37 1.67 -3.37 4.09
C THR A 37 1.57 -2.53 5.36
N VAL A 38 2.57 -2.67 6.22
CA VAL A 38 2.70 -1.97 7.50
C VAL A 38 3.95 -1.09 7.41
N GLY A 39 3.81 0.18 7.76
CA GLY A 39 4.95 1.09 7.90
C GLY A 39 5.97 0.55 8.91
N ALA A 40 7.23 0.93 8.74
CA ALA A 40 8.31 0.47 9.63
C ALA A 40 8.09 0.91 11.09
N ASP A 41 7.39 2.03 11.30
CA ASP A 41 6.96 2.53 12.61
C ASP A 41 5.83 1.73 13.27
N ARG A 42 5.25 0.73 12.57
CA ARG A 42 4.14 -0.11 13.00
C ARG A 42 2.86 0.66 13.36
N ARG A 43 2.68 1.86 12.84
CA ARG A 43 1.51 2.70 13.11
C ARG A 43 0.67 2.96 11.88
N HIS A 44 1.27 2.84 10.70
CA HIS A 44 0.61 3.16 9.44
C HIS A 44 0.35 1.91 8.62
N LEU A 45 -0.85 1.81 8.06
CA LEU A 45 -1.31 0.70 7.23
C LEU A 45 -1.71 1.22 5.85
N LEU A 46 -1.28 0.49 4.82
CA LEU A 46 -1.74 0.69 3.46
C LEU A 46 -2.23 -0.64 2.91
N TRP A 47 -3.47 -0.67 2.41
CA TRP A 47 -4.00 -1.86 1.75
C TRP A 47 -4.80 -1.54 0.50
N ALA A 48 -5.08 -2.54 -0.34
CA ALA A 48 -6.04 -2.40 -1.43
C ALA A 48 -7.40 -3.03 -1.10
N GLU A 49 -8.46 -2.33 -1.47
CA GLU A 49 -9.83 -2.83 -1.44
C GLU A 49 -10.36 -3.02 -2.86
N ALA A 50 -11.21 -4.02 -3.07
CA ALA A 50 -11.92 -4.28 -4.32
C ALA A 50 -13.42 -4.00 -4.20
N ASP A 51 -13.97 -3.45 -5.29
CA ASP A 51 -15.41 -3.36 -5.54
C ASP A 51 -15.67 -3.74 -7.01
N GLY A 52 -16.15 -4.97 -7.20
CA GLY A 52 -16.26 -5.58 -8.52
C GLY A 52 -14.90 -5.68 -9.21
N LYS A 53 -14.74 -5.00 -10.35
CA LYS A 53 -13.49 -4.97 -11.14
C LYS A 53 -12.55 -3.83 -10.77
N ARG A 54 -12.96 -2.92 -9.88
CA ARG A 54 -12.16 -1.75 -9.50
C ARG A 54 -11.49 -2.00 -8.16
N GLN A 55 -10.33 -1.37 -7.99
CA GLN A 55 -9.59 -1.41 -6.74
C GLN A 55 -9.19 0.00 -6.30
N ARG A 56 -9.03 0.21 -5.00
CA ARG A 56 -8.49 1.46 -4.44
C ARG A 56 -7.50 1.14 -3.33
N ALA A 57 -6.51 2.00 -3.15
CA ALA A 57 -5.69 1.96 -1.95
C ALA A 57 -6.41 2.67 -0.80
N VAL A 58 -6.23 2.16 0.42
CA VAL A 58 -6.73 2.77 1.66
C VAL A 58 -5.53 2.94 2.59
N PHE A 59 -5.27 4.18 3.01
CA PHE A 59 -4.17 4.53 3.89
C PHE A 59 -4.76 4.94 5.24
N ASP A 60 -4.44 4.21 6.32
CA ASP A 60 -4.97 4.43 7.67
C ASP A 60 -6.49 4.60 7.74
N GLY A 61 -7.23 3.79 6.97
CA GLY A 61 -8.69 3.86 6.91
C GLY A 61 -9.23 4.99 6.04
N GLN A 62 -8.38 5.79 5.40
CA GLN A 62 -8.77 6.82 4.45
C GLN A 62 -8.69 6.26 3.02
N PRO A 63 -9.85 6.01 2.37
CA PRO A 63 -9.88 5.44 1.04
C PRO A 63 -9.46 6.47 -0.01
N GLY A 64 -8.58 6.06 -0.91
CA GLY A 64 -8.22 6.80 -2.12
C GLY A 64 -9.23 6.62 -3.26
N PRO A 65 -8.92 7.19 -4.44
CA PRO A 65 -9.76 7.07 -5.63
C PRO A 65 -9.78 5.62 -6.16
N TRP A 66 -10.90 5.26 -6.80
CA TRP A 66 -11.03 3.99 -7.52
C TRP A 66 -10.22 4.00 -8.81
N HIS A 67 -9.51 2.91 -9.05
CA HIS A 67 -8.74 2.62 -10.25
C HIS A 67 -9.22 1.30 -10.87
N ASP A 68 -8.82 1.03 -12.10
CA ASP A 68 -9.11 -0.25 -12.75
C ASP A 68 -8.37 -1.41 -12.07
N GLY A 69 -7.30 -1.10 -11.33
CA GLY A 69 -6.55 -2.05 -10.51
C GLY A 69 -5.42 -1.37 -9.75
N ILE A 70 -5.03 -1.96 -8.63
CA ILE A 70 -3.81 -1.66 -7.90
C ILE A 70 -2.78 -2.73 -8.24
N LEU A 71 -1.55 -2.33 -8.53
CA LEU A 71 -0.52 -3.25 -8.99
C LEU A 71 0.01 -4.05 -7.80
N ALA A 72 0.04 -5.38 -7.92
CA ALA A 72 0.56 -6.26 -6.89
C ALA A 72 2.04 -5.93 -6.58
N GLY A 73 2.42 -5.98 -5.31
CA GLY A 73 3.80 -5.73 -4.89
C GLY A 73 4.27 -4.27 -5.00
N THR A 74 3.35 -3.30 -5.14
CA THR A 74 3.70 -1.87 -5.28
C THR A 74 3.30 -1.00 -4.09
N LEU A 75 2.63 -1.55 -3.07
CA LEU A 75 2.25 -0.78 -1.89
C LEU A 75 3.49 -0.46 -1.03
N ALA A 76 3.70 0.81 -0.74
CA ALA A 76 4.82 1.28 0.06
C ALA A 76 4.40 2.34 1.06
N VAL A 77 4.94 2.26 2.28
CA VAL A 77 4.83 3.27 3.32
C VAL A 77 6.25 3.67 3.71
N SER A 78 6.50 4.98 3.81
CA SER A 78 7.80 5.49 4.26
C SER A 78 8.11 5.10 5.70
N ALA A 79 9.39 5.10 6.08
CA ALA A 79 9.82 4.60 7.40
C ALA A 79 9.17 5.33 8.58
N GLY A 80 8.93 6.65 8.45
CA GLY A 80 8.26 7.46 9.47
C GLY A 80 6.74 7.56 9.32
N GLY A 81 6.13 6.79 8.41
CA GLY A 81 4.67 6.74 8.26
C GLY A 81 4.02 7.94 7.60
N GLN A 82 4.76 9.03 7.34
CA GLN A 82 4.21 10.29 6.83
C GLN A 82 3.83 10.27 5.34
N ARG A 83 4.26 9.24 4.62
CA ARG A 83 4.17 9.15 3.17
C ARG A 83 3.87 7.74 2.72
N PHE A 84 3.15 7.64 1.61
CA PHE A 84 2.74 6.36 1.02
C PHE A 84 2.72 6.43 -0.49
N ALA A 85 2.88 5.28 -1.14
CA ALA A 85 2.83 5.18 -2.58
C ALA A 85 2.30 3.83 -3.05
N TYR A 86 1.73 3.81 -4.25
CA TYR A 86 1.25 2.58 -4.91
C TYR A 86 1.20 2.73 -6.42
N GLY A 87 1.32 1.62 -7.14
CA GLY A 87 1.05 1.56 -8.58
C GLY A 87 -0.44 1.35 -8.86
N ALA A 88 -0.98 2.10 -9.81
CA ALA A 88 -2.37 1.99 -10.25
C ALA A 88 -2.50 1.90 -11.77
N GLY A 89 -3.63 1.35 -12.22
CA GLY A 89 -3.98 1.20 -13.63
C GLY A 89 -5.20 1.99 -14.05
N LYS A 90 -5.13 2.58 -15.25
CA LYS A 90 -6.28 3.13 -15.98
C LYS A 90 -6.18 2.74 -17.45
N GLY A 91 -7.06 1.84 -17.89
CA GLY A 91 -6.99 1.16 -19.18
C GLY A 91 -5.64 0.46 -19.37
N LYS A 92 -4.97 0.77 -20.50
CA LYS A 92 -3.66 0.22 -20.85
C LYS A 92 -2.48 0.93 -20.19
N LYS A 93 -2.71 1.99 -19.41
CA LYS A 93 -1.64 2.79 -18.80
C LYS A 93 -1.52 2.51 -17.31
N ARG A 94 -0.30 2.72 -16.82
CA ARG A 94 0.08 2.58 -15.41
C ARG A 94 0.64 3.89 -14.91
N PHE A 95 0.53 4.15 -13.62
CA PHE A 95 1.11 5.32 -12.96
C PHE A 95 1.31 5.01 -11.48
N VAL A 96 2.26 5.71 -10.86
CA VAL A 96 2.41 5.73 -9.40
C VAL A 96 1.49 6.80 -8.83
N VAL A 97 0.82 6.51 -7.74
CA VAL A 97 0.24 7.51 -6.85
C VAL A 97 1.19 7.67 -5.69
N LEU A 98 1.65 8.89 -5.46
CA LEU A 98 2.53 9.27 -4.36
C LEU A 98 1.82 10.30 -3.51
N ASP A 99 1.60 9.98 -2.24
CA ASP A 99 0.93 10.86 -1.27
C ASP A 99 -0.45 11.34 -1.78
N GLY A 100 -1.19 10.43 -2.42
CA GLY A 100 -2.50 10.71 -3.03
C GLY A 100 -2.47 11.38 -4.41
N VAL A 101 -1.29 11.78 -4.90
CA VAL A 101 -1.12 12.46 -6.20
C VAL A 101 -0.67 11.49 -7.28
N ALA A 102 -1.48 11.34 -8.33
CA ALA A 102 -1.13 10.54 -9.50
C ALA A 102 0.03 11.20 -10.28
N GLN A 103 1.08 10.42 -10.51
CA GLN A 103 2.24 10.80 -11.30
C GLN A 103 2.00 10.55 -12.80
N ARG A 104 3.00 10.90 -13.62
CA ARG A 104 2.94 10.70 -15.08
C ARG A 104 2.68 9.24 -15.44
N SER A 105 1.84 9.03 -16.46
CA SER A 105 1.55 7.69 -16.97
C SER A 105 2.72 7.08 -17.75
N CYS A 106 2.83 5.76 -17.68
CA CYS A 106 3.82 4.92 -18.34
C CYS A 106 3.17 3.61 -18.80
N ASP A 107 3.97 2.73 -19.42
CA ASP A 107 3.50 1.44 -19.92
C ASP A 107 3.52 0.36 -18.83
N GLY A 108 4.32 0.54 -17.77
CA GLY A 108 4.44 -0.40 -16.66
C GLY A 108 5.17 0.21 -15.46
N ILE A 109 4.94 -0.36 -14.28
CA ILE A 109 5.69 -0.03 -13.05
C ILE A 109 6.33 -1.33 -12.56
N ARG A 110 7.59 -1.26 -12.15
CA ARG A 110 8.38 -2.43 -11.76
C ARG A 110 7.88 -2.96 -10.42
N GLU A 111 7.67 -4.26 -10.34
CA GLU A 111 7.35 -4.93 -9.06
C GLU A 111 8.43 -4.65 -8.01
N GLY A 112 8.02 -4.55 -6.75
CA GLY A 112 8.88 -4.15 -5.63
C GLY A 112 9.20 -2.65 -5.60
N THR A 113 8.58 -1.85 -6.48
CA THR A 113 8.62 -0.38 -6.44
C THR A 113 7.20 0.18 -6.52
N PRO A 114 6.93 1.43 -6.06
CA PRO A 114 7.83 2.44 -5.50
C PRO A 114 8.51 2.06 -4.18
N VAL A 115 9.67 2.67 -3.91
CA VAL A 115 10.43 2.57 -2.65
C VAL A 115 10.73 3.96 -2.12
N PHE A 116 10.87 4.08 -0.79
CA PHE A 116 11.26 5.32 -0.12
C PHE A 116 12.73 5.28 0.30
N SER A 117 13.38 6.45 0.36
CA SER A 117 14.66 6.59 1.04
C SER A 117 14.52 6.29 2.54
N PRO A 118 15.61 5.93 3.25
CA PRO A 118 15.54 5.62 4.68
C PRO A 118 14.95 6.75 5.54
N ASP A 119 15.19 8.01 5.15
CA ASP A 119 14.62 9.20 5.80
C ASP A 119 13.19 9.53 5.36
N GLY A 120 12.60 8.74 4.45
CA GLY A 120 11.27 8.94 3.87
C GLY A 120 11.12 10.13 2.93
N ARG A 121 12.15 10.96 2.74
CA ARG A 121 12.02 12.23 2.00
C ARG A 121 11.99 12.07 0.49
N ARG A 122 12.51 10.97 -0.03
CA ARG A 122 12.57 10.68 -1.47
C ARG A 122 11.81 9.39 -1.77
N ALA A 123 11.26 9.32 -2.98
CA ALA A 123 10.66 8.12 -3.53
C ALA A 123 11.29 7.82 -4.89
N ALA A 124 11.43 6.55 -5.22
CA ALA A 124 11.91 6.08 -6.51
C ALA A 124 11.07 4.90 -6.99
N TRP A 125 10.91 4.78 -8.30
CA TRP A 125 10.22 3.64 -8.93
C TRP A 125 10.82 3.37 -10.29
N GLY A 126 10.75 2.11 -10.73
CA GLY A 126 11.08 1.74 -12.09
C GLY A 126 9.84 1.88 -12.96
N GLU A 127 9.92 2.63 -14.06
CA GLU A 127 8.85 2.72 -15.04
C GLU A 127 9.27 2.11 -16.37
N LEU A 128 8.34 1.38 -17.01
CA LEU A 128 8.51 0.88 -18.37
C LEU A 128 8.04 1.95 -19.34
N ARG A 129 8.91 2.36 -20.25
CA ARG A 129 8.58 3.25 -21.36
C ARG A 129 9.25 2.78 -22.65
N GLY A 130 8.46 2.61 -23.70
CA GLY A 130 8.99 2.27 -25.02
C GLY A 130 9.81 0.96 -25.03
N GLY A 131 9.51 0.03 -24.11
CA GLY A 131 10.21 -1.26 -23.99
C GLY A 131 11.38 -1.29 -23.01
N PHE A 132 11.75 -0.17 -22.38
CA PHE A 132 12.88 -0.10 -21.44
C PHE A 132 12.43 0.30 -20.03
N TRP A 133 13.05 -0.32 -19.03
CA TRP A 133 12.88 0.07 -17.63
C TRP A 133 13.84 1.21 -17.29
N THR A 134 13.29 2.29 -16.75
CA THR A 134 14.05 3.47 -16.28
C THR A 134 13.73 3.79 -14.83
#